data_AF-A0A2S0VS29-F1
#
_entry.id   AF-A0A2S0VS29-F1
#
_cell.length_a   1.000
_cell.length_b   1.000
_cell.length_c   1.000
_cell.angle_alpha   90.00
_cell.angle_beta   90.00
_cell.angle_gamma   90.00
#
_symmetry.space_group_name_H-M   'P 1'
#
loop_
_entity.id
_entity.type
_entity.pdbx_description
1 polymer ?
#
loop_
_entity_poly.entity_id
_entity_poly.type
_entity_poly.pdbx_seq_one_letter_code
_entity_poly.pdbx_strand_id
1 'polypeptide(L)'
;MPNIKPLYLICAAGILFFVLTVLSFQIWFSENQENISQAVEQGKQQALIFAKGKNQNDCLEQAIKKISECRDATCSAEHDQFLTQCFINSQYSQDLCQQAPMAEDYFGTVSWSVSQCRKRKVKNGNCPNLLNKVPKLCQLTHPKTV
;
A
#
# COMPACT_ATOMS: atom_id res chain seq x y z
N MET A 1 23.35 47.53 -3.95
CA MET A 1 23.78 46.19 -4.40
C MET A 1 23.32 45.19 -3.35
N PRO A 2 22.49 44.19 -3.69
CA PRO A 2 21.99 43.21 -2.72
C PRO A 2 23.17 42.42 -2.12
N ASN A 3 23.14 42.24 -0.81
CA ASN A 3 24.21 41.58 -0.07
C ASN A 3 24.14 40.07 -0.36
N ILE A 4 25.09 39.54 -1.12
CA ILE A 4 25.10 38.15 -1.62
C ILE A 4 25.45 37.10 -0.54
N LYS A 5 26.04 37.54 0.58
CA LYS A 5 26.48 36.68 1.69
C LYS A 5 25.36 35.81 2.30
N PRO A 6 24.15 36.32 2.61
CA PRO A 6 23.05 35.49 3.10
C PRO A 6 22.61 34.40 2.11
N LEU A 7 22.72 34.64 0.80
CA LEU A 7 22.35 33.64 -0.22
C LEU A 7 23.27 32.42 -0.16
N TYR A 8 24.58 32.63 -0.01
CA TYR A 8 25.55 31.52 0.13
C TYR A 8 25.30 30.69 1.40
N LEU A 9 24.94 31.33 2.51
CA LEU A 9 24.62 30.62 3.75
C LEU A 9 23.35 29.78 3.61
N ILE A 10 22.32 30.31 2.94
CA ILE A 10 21.08 29.56 2.65
C ILE A 10 21.38 28.36 1.76
N CYS A 11 22.15 28.54 0.68
CA CYS A 11 22.52 27.43 -0.20
C CYS A 11 23.36 26.38 0.54
N ALA A 12 24.34 26.79 1.34
CA ALA A 12 25.16 25.87 2.12
C ALA A 12 24.32 25.08 3.14
N ALA A 13 23.39 25.73 3.83
CA ALA A 13 22.47 25.07 4.75
C ALA A 13 21.54 24.08 4.01
N GLY A 14 21.03 24.46 2.84
CA GLY A 14 20.20 23.58 2.00
C GLY A 14 20.96 22.34 1.52
N ILE A 15 22.21 22.51 1.07
CA ILE A 15 23.08 21.40 0.65
C ILE A 15 23.36 20.48 1.84
N LEU A 16 23.71 21.04 3.01
CA LEU A 16 23.97 20.25 4.20
C LEU A 16 22.73 19.46 4.62
N PHE A 17 21.55 20.09 4.66
CA PHE A 17 20.30 19.40 4.97
C PHE A 17 20.02 18.27 3.98
N PHE A 18 20.19 18.51 2.68
CA PHE A 18 20.01 17.50 1.65
C PHE A 18 20.96 16.30 1.87
N VAL A 19 22.26 16.55 2.08
CA VAL A 19 23.24 15.48 2.35
C VAL A 19 22.87 14.67 3.58
N LEU A 20 22.47 15.33 4.68
CA LEU A 20 22.06 14.65 5.90
C LEU A 20 20.82 13.76 5.66
N THR A 21 19.81 14.26 4.94
CA THR A 21 18.60 13.47 4.64
C THR A 21 18.90 12.23 3.79
N VAL A 22 19.77 12.36 2.77
CA VAL A 22 20.17 11.23 1.92
C VAL A 22 20.92 10.18 2.74
N LEU A 23 21.88 10.59 3.57
CA LEU A 23 22.65 9.66 4.40
C LEU A 23 21.77 8.94 5.42
N SER A 24 20.87 9.68 6.10
CA SER A 24 19.91 9.08 7.04
C SER A 24 19.02 8.04 6.35
N PHE A 25 18.54 8.33 5.13
CA PHE A 25 17.74 7.39 4.36
C PHE A 25 18.54 6.15 3.95
N GLN A 26 19.79 6.29 3.51
CA GLN A 26 20.63 5.16 3.11
C GLN A 26 20.92 4.21 4.28
N ILE A 27 21.24 4.75 5.46
CA ILE A 27 21.49 3.95 6.67
C ILE A 27 20.22 3.19 7.07
N TRP A 28 19.09 3.90 7.16
CA TRP A 28 17.82 3.28 7.52
C TRP A 28 17.42 2.18 6.53
N PHE A 29 17.59 2.41 5.23
CA PHE A 29 17.25 1.43 4.20
C PHE A 29 18.13 0.18 4.31
N SER A 30 19.44 0.33 4.53
CA SER A 30 20.34 -0.81 4.71
C SER A 30 19.97 -1.68 5.92
N GLU A 31 19.50 -1.08 7.01
CA GLU A 31 19.11 -1.79 8.22
C GLU A 31 17.73 -2.47 8.11
N ASN A 32 16.82 -1.89 7.31
CA ASN A 32 15.43 -2.36 7.23
C ASN A 32 15.12 -3.20 6.00
N GLN A 33 15.99 -3.22 4.99
CA GLN A 33 15.76 -3.96 3.74
C GLN A 33 15.49 -5.45 4.00
N GLU A 34 16.24 -6.08 4.89
CA GLU A 34 16.05 -7.49 5.21
C GLU A 34 14.68 -7.73 5.87
N ASN A 35 14.33 -6.91 6.86
CA ASN A 35 13.04 -6.99 7.55
C ASN A 35 11.86 -6.80 6.58
N ILE A 36 11.96 -5.84 5.66
CA ILE A 36 10.93 -5.60 4.64
C ILE A 36 10.84 -6.78 3.67
N SER A 37 11.97 -7.32 3.21
CA SER A 37 12.01 -8.48 2.32
C SER A 37 11.37 -9.72 2.98
N GLN A 38 11.72 -9.98 4.23
CA GLN A 38 11.14 -11.05 5.02
C GLN A 38 9.63 -10.86 5.21
N ALA A 39 9.19 -9.63 5.53
CA ALA A 39 7.77 -9.29 5.69
C ALA A 39 6.99 -9.48 4.37
N VAL A 40 7.56 -9.10 3.23
CA VAL A 40 6.96 -9.34 1.91
C VAL A 40 6.82 -10.85 1.64
N GLU A 41 7.87 -11.64 1.88
CA GLU A 41 7.80 -13.10 1.66
C GLU A 41 6.79 -13.76 2.63
N GLN A 42 6.74 -13.33 3.89
CA GLN A 42 5.73 -13.77 4.85
C GLN A 42 4.32 -13.43 4.37
N GLY A 43 4.08 -12.20 3.92
CA GLY A 43 2.80 -11.76 3.38
C GLY A 43 2.35 -12.62 2.19
N LYS A 44 3.28 -12.93 1.28
CA LYS A 44 3.04 -13.84 0.14
C LYS A 44 2.68 -15.25 0.62
N GLN A 45 3.45 -15.86 1.51
CA GLN A 45 3.20 -17.22 2.00
C GLN A 45 1.85 -17.32 2.71
N GLN A 46 1.54 -16.36 3.59
CA GLN A 46 0.25 -16.29 4.27
C GLN A 46 -0.91 -16.17 3.27
N ALA A 47 -0.75 -15.37 2.22
CA ALA A 47 -1.75 -15.19 1.18
C ALA A 47 -2.01 -16.45 0.38
N LEU A 48 -0.96 -17.17 -0.03
CA LEU A 48 -1.09 -18.43 -0.77
C LEU A 48 -1.79 -19.52 0.05
N ILE A 49 -1.57 -19.54 1.36
CA ILE A 49 -2.27 -20.46 2.27
C ILE A 49 -3.73 -20.03 2.40
N PHE A 50 -3.99 -18.74 2.65
CA PHE A 50 -5.33 -18.23 2.89
C PHE A 50 -6.22 -18.29 1.64
N ALA A 51 -5.69 -18.04 0.45
CA ALA A 51 -6.47 -17.96 -0.78
C ALA A 51 -7.12 -19.31 -1.19
N LYS A 52 -6.63 -20.44 -0.66
CA LYS A 52 -7.16 -21.78 -0.98
C LYS A 52 -8.63 -21.89 -0.58
N GLY A 53 -9.49 -22.02 -1.60
CA GLY A 53 -10.95 -22.12 -1.40
C GLY A 53 -11.61 -20.81 -0.94
N LYS A 54 -10.93 -19.67 -1.09
CA LYS A 54 -11.45 -18.34 -0.78
C LYS A 54 -11.70 -17.54 -2.04
N ASN A 55 -12.50 -16.49 -1.90
CA ASN A 55 -12.71 -15.50 -2.95
C ASN A 55 -12.03 -14.16 -2.59
N GLN A 56 -12.01 -13.24 -3.55
CA GLN A 56 -11.39 -11.93 -3.39
C GLN A 56 -12.02 -11.07 -2.28
N ASN A 57 -13.30 -11.27 -1.97
CA ASN A 57 -13.93 -10.59 -0.85
C ASN A 57 -13.39 -11.09 0.49
N ASP A 58 -13.16 -12.41 0.64
CA ASP A 58 -12.50 -12.96 1.83
C ASP A 58 -11.07 -12.39 1.99
N CYS A 59 -10.32 -12.28 0.88
CA CYS A 59 -8.99 -11.67 0.86
C CYS A 59 -9.03 -10.21 1.33
N LEU A 60 -9.99 -9.44 0.84
CA LEU A 60 -10.19 -8.04 1.23
C LEU A 60 -10.48 -7.92 2.73
N GLU A 61 -11.43 -8.70 3.25
CA GLU A 61 -11.77 -8.68 4.68
C GLU A 61 -10.58 -9.05 5.56
N GLN A 62 -9.83 -10.08 5.17
CA GLN A 62 -8.65 -10.52 5.92
C GLN A 62 -7.52 -9.48 5.90
N ALA A 63 -7.31 -8.80 4.77
CA ALA A 63 -6.34 -7.72 4.65
C ALA A 63 -6.74 -6.49 5.48
N ILE A 64 -8.02 -6.12 5.48
CA ILE A 64 -8.54 -4.99 6.27
C ILE A 64 -8.43 -5.29 7.77
N LYS A 65 -8.70 -6.52 8.19
CA LYS A 65 -8.50 -6.95 9.58
C LYS A 65 -7.03 -6.79 9.99
N LYS A 66 -6.10 -7.26 9.17
CA LYS A 66 -4.64 -7.19 9.42
C LYS A 66 -4.13 -5.74 9.47
N ILE A 67 -4.48 -4.91 8.49
CA ILE A 67 -4.00 -3.52 8.42
C ILE A 67 -4.53 -2.64 9.55
N SER A 68 -5.61 -3.03 10.23
CA SER A 68 -6.19 -2.23 11.32
C SER A 68 -5.21 -2.03 12.50
N GLU A 69 -4.32 -2.98 12.74
CA GLU A 69 -3.34 -2.96 13.83
C GLU A 69 -1.95 -2.43 13.40
N CYS A 70 -1.78 -2.17 12.11
CA CYS A 70 -0.49 -1.87 11.49
C CYS A 70 0.00 -0.45 11.74
N ARG A 71 1.25 -0.26 12.21
CA ARG A 71 1.79 1.07 12.56
C ARG A 71 3.05 1.47 11.82
N ASP A 72 3.71 0.54 11.13
CA ASP A 72 4.99 0.77 10.47
C ASP A 72 4.97 0.34 8.99
N ALA A 73 6.06 0.68 8.30
CA ALA A 73 6.23 0.43 6.87
C ALA A 73 6.38 -1.08 6.57
N THR A 74 7.04 -1.84 7.45
CA THR A 74 7.29 -3.27 7.28
C THR A 74 5.99 -4.05 7.30
N CYS A 75 5.15 -3.81 8.30
CA CYS A 75 3.81 -4.38 8.42
C CYS A 75 2.92 -3.96 7.24
N SER A 76 3.04 -2.70 6.78
CA SER A 76 2.28 -2.24 5.61
C SER A 76 2.68 -3.01 4.36
N ALA A 77 3.99 -3.25 4.15
CA ALA A 77 4.51 -4.04 3.04
C ALA A 77 4.06 -5.51 3.09
N GLU A 78 4.06 -6.13 4.27
CA GLU A 78 3.54 -7.50 4.46
C GLU A 78 2.07 -7.59 3.99
N HIS A 79 1.22 -6.69 4.48
CA HIS A 79 -0.21 -6.73 4.20
C HIS A 79 -0.55 -6.30 2.77
N ASP A 80 0.25 -5.40 2.20
CA ASP A 80 0.22 -5.00 0.80
C ASP A 80 0.49 -6.19 -0.13
N GLN A 81 1.53 -6.97 0.19
CA GLN A 81 1.85 -8.19 -0.54
C GLN A 81 0.81 -9.29 -0.29
N PHE A 82 0.34 -9.43 0.95
CA PHE A 82 -0.72 -10.38 1.29
C PHE A 82 -1.96 -10.17 0.42
N LEU A 83 -2.48 -8.93 0.39
CA LEU A 83 -3.69 -8.61 -0.38
C LEU A 83 -3.50 -8.92 -1.87
N THR A 84 -2.35 -8.51 -2.42
CA THR A 84 -2.01 -8.72 -3.84
C THR A 84 -2.01 -10.21 -4.20
N GLN A 85 -1.25 -11.01 -3.45
CA GLN A 85 -1.11 -12.44 -3.73
C GLN A 85 -2.41 -13.19 -3.46
N CYS A 86 -3.18 -12.78 -2.44
CA CYS A 86 -4.45 -13.40 -2.13
C CYS A 86 -5.45 -13.16 -3.26
N PHE A 87 -5.52 -11.94 -3.79
CA PHE A 87 -6.41 -11.62 -4.92
C PHE A 87 -6.09 -12.41 -6.19
N ILE A 88 -4.80 -12.55 -6.51
CA ILE A 88 -4.35 -13.29 -7.71
C ILE A 88 -4.67 -14.78 -7.61
N ASN A 89 -4.62 -15.35 -6.40
CA ASN A 89 -4.75 -16.79 -6.17
C ASN A 89 -6.10 -17.23 -5.60
N SER A 90 -7.07 -16.31 -5.47
CA SER A 90 -8.42 -16.59 -4.98
C SER A 90 -9.44 -16.60 -6.12
N GLN A 91 -10.63 -17.12 -5.85
CA GLN A 91 -11.74 -17.06 -6.78
C GLN A 91 -12.21 -15.61 -6.99
N TYR A 92 -12.53 -15.27 -8.23
CA TYR A 92 -13.07 -13.95 -8.56
C TYR A 92 -14.36 -13.67 -7.77
N SER A 93 -14.46 -12.47 -7.19
CA SER A 93 -15.67 -12.01 -6.50
C SER A 93 -16.38 -10.98 -7.36
N GLN A 94 -17.43 -11.42 -8.05
CA GLN A 94 -18.24 -10.53 -8.89
C GLN A 94 -18.84 -9.38 -8.08
N ASP A 95 -19.38 -9.67 -6.90
CA ASP A 95 -20.00 -8.67 -6.02
C ASP A 95 -19.01 -7.57 -5.62
N LEU A 96 -17.75 -7.93 -5.38
CA LEU A 96 -16.72 -6.96 -5.04
C LEU A 96 -16.26 -6.16 -6.26
N CYS A 97 -15.87 -6.83 -7.34
CA CYS A 97 -15.23 -6.20 -8.49
C CYS A 97 -16.20 -5.44 -9.42
N GLN A 98 -17.51 -5.69 -9.32
CA GLN A 98 -18.53 -4.84 -9.95
C GLN A 98 -18.76 -3.53 -9.19
N GLN A 99 -18.62 -3.56 -7.85
CA GLN A 99 -18.77 -2.36 -7.01
C GLN A 99 -17.48 -1.55 -6.88
N ALA A 100 -16.34 -2.14 -7.24
CA ALA A 100 -15.08 -1.42 -7.35
C ALA A 100 -15.14 -0.45 -8.56
N PRO A 101 -14.62 0.78 -8.41
CA PRO A 101 -14.50 1.73 -9.52
C PRO A 101 -13.56 1.18 -10.59
N MET A 102 -13.53 1.83 -11.74
CA MET A 102 -12.54 1.52 -12.77
C MET A 102 -11.15 1.96 -12.28
N ALA A 103 -10.08 1.25 -12.66
CA ALA A 103 -8.75 1.53 -12.14
C ALA A 103 -8.19 2.89 -12.62
N GLU A 104 -8.72 3.42 -13.72
CA GLU A 104 -8.37 4.74 -14.25
C GLU A 104 -9.09 5.88 -13.51
N ASP A 105 -10.20 5.58 -12.82
CA ASP A 105 -10.91 6.55 -11.99
C ASP A 105 -10.23 6.72 -10.64
N TYR A 106 -9.24 7.61 -10.60
CA TYR A 106 -8.46 7.92 -9.40
C TYR A 106 -9.35 8.40 -8.24
N PHE A 107 -10.25 9.35 -8.49
CA PHE A 107 -11.10 9.92 -7.43
C PHE A 107 -12.13 8.91 -6.92
N GLY A 108 -12.72 8.13 -7.82
CA GLY A 108 -13.59 7.01 -7.48
C GLY A 108 -12.86 5.98 -6.64
N THR A 109 -11.64 5.61 -7.02
CA THR A 109 -10.78 4.67 -6.28
C THR A 109 -10.51 5.15 -4.86
N VAL A 110 -10.05 6.40 -4.69
CA VAL A 110 -9.77 6.96 -3.36
C VAL A 110 -11.04 7.03 -2.51
N SER A 111 -12.13 7.54 -3.08
CA SER A 111 -13.42 7.65 -2.38
C SER A 111 -13.96 6.29 -1.95
N TRP A 112 -13.87 5.30 -2.83
CA TRP A 112 -14.27 3.92 -2.57
C TRP A 112 -13.43 3.30 -1.45
N SER A 113 -12.10 3.40 -1.52
CA SER A 113 -11.19 2.86 -0.51
C SER A 113 -11.47 3.42 0.88
N VAL A 114 -11.64 4.75 0.99
CA VAL A 114 -12.02 5.41 2.25
C VAL A 114 -13.38 4.91 2.75
N SER A 115 -14.37 4.79 1.86
CA SER A 115 -15.70 4.28 2.19
C SER A 115 -15.65 2.85 2.72
N GLN A 116 -14.88 1.96 2.09
CA GLN A 116 -14.73 0.56 2.52
C GLN A 116 -14.09 0.44 3.91
N CYS A 117 -13.05 1.22 4.19
CA CYS A 117 -12.42 1.28 5.51
C CYS A 117 -13.38 1.82 6.57
N ARG A 118 -14.13 2.89 6.25
CA ARG A 118 -15.11 3.51 7.14
C ARG A 118 -16.27 2.56 7.48
N LYS A 119 -16.83 1.86 6.49
CA LYS A 119 -17.90 0.85 6.68
C LYS A 119 -17.48 -0.23 7.70
N ARG A 120 -16.21 -0.60 7.71
CA ARG A 120 -15.61 -1.60 8.62
C ARG A 120 -15.07 -0.99 9.93
N LYS A 121 -15.32 0.30 10.17
CA LYS A 121 -14.89 1.04 11.37
C LYS A 121 -13.38 1.01 11.59
N VAL A 122 -12.59 0.85 10.54
CA VAL A 122 -11.12 0.90 10.61
C VAL A 122 -10.68 2.36 10.63
N LYS A 123 -10.04 2.77 11.73
CA LYS A 123 -9.52 4.13 11.92
C LYS A 123 -8.08 4.31 11.44
N ASN A 124 -7.47 3.23 10.93
CA ASN A 124 -6.09 3.24 10.47
C ASN A 124 -5.97 3.96 9.11
N GLY A 125 -5.14 5.01 9.05
CA GLY A 125 -4.89 5.79 7.84
C GLY A 125 -4.24 5.00 6.70
N ASN A 126 -3.64 3.84 6.99
CA ASN A 126 -3.05 2.96 5.97
C ASN A 126 -4.10 2.09 5.28
N CYS A 127 -5.31 1.95 5.84
CA CYS A 127 -6.35 1.13 5.22
C CYS A 127 -6.71 1.63 3.80
N PRO A 128 -7.03 2.92 3.57
CA PRO A 128 -7.34 3.39 2.22
C PRO A 128 -6.18 3.18 1.24
N ASN A 129 -4.93 3.39 1.68
CA ASN A 129 -3.75 3.18 0.85
C ASN A 129 -3.62 1.73 0.39
N LEU A 130 -3.85 0.78 1.30
CA LEU A 130 -3.87 -0.65 0.98
C LEU A 130 -4.97 -0.98 -0.03
N LEU A 131 -6.15 -0.36 0.08
CA LEU A 131 -7.30 -0.69 -0.77
C LEU A 131 -7.28 -0.04 -2.15
N ASN A 132 -6.48 1.00 -2.36
CA ASN A 132 -6.39 1.70 -3.66
C ASN A 132 -5.96 0.80 -4.84
N LYS A 133 -5.32 -0.35 -4.56
CA LYS A 133 -4.97 -1.32 -5.62
C LYS A 133 -6.11 -2.25 -6.04
N VAL A 134 -7.19 -2.35 -5.26
CA VAL A 134 -8.25 -3.33 -5.49
C VAL A 134 -8.88 -3.18 -6.89
N PRO A 135 -9.20 -1.97 -7.39
CA PRO A 135 -9.68 -1.80 -8.77
C PRO A 135 -8.76 -2.41 -9.82
N LYS A 136 -7.45 -2.15 -9.70
CA LYS A 136 -6.43 -2.71 -10.60
C LYS A 136 -6.33 -4.23 -10.47
N LEU A 137 -6.38 -4.77 -9.24
CA LEU A 137 -6.35 -6.21 -9.03
C LEU A 137 -7.58 -6.90 -9.63
N CYS A 138 -8.77 -6.31 -9.47
CA CYS A 138 -9.98 -6.80 -10.12
C CYS A 138 -9.81 -6.88 -11.63
N GLN A 139 -9.30 -5.83 -12.29
CA GLN A 139 -9.03 -5.82 -13.73
C GLN A 139 -7.98 -6.85 -14.16
N LEU A 140 -6.91 -7.05 -13.37
CA LEU A 140 -5.85 -8.01 -13.66
C LEU A 140 -6.35 -9.46 -13.60
N THR A 141 -7.20 -9.77 -12.63
CA THR A 141 -7.72 -11.14 -12.44
C THR A 141 -8.93 -11.45 -13.31
N HIS A 142 -9.65 -10.42 -13.77
CA HIS A 142 -10.78 -10.56 -14.68
C HIS A 142 -10.92 -9.28 -15.51
N PRO A 143 -10.30 -9.23 -16.71
CA PRO A 143 -10.41 -8.08 -17.58
C PRO A 143 -11.90 -7.83 -17.90
N LYS A 144 -12.39 -6.63 -17.59
CA LYS A 144 -13.67 -6.18 -18.16
C LYS A 144 -13.41 -5.94 -19.64
N THR A 145 -13.88 -6.80 -20.53
CA THR A 145 -13.91 -6.51 -21.96
C THR A 145 -14.75 -5.26 -22.15
N VAL A 146 -14.12 -4.20 -22.66
CA VAL A 146 -14.76 -2.95 -23.10
C VAL A 146 -15.80 -3.26 -24.17
#